data_AF-A0A832GLN6-F1
#
_entry.id   AF-A0A832GLN6-F1
#
_cell.length_a   1.000
_cell.length_b   1.000
_cell.length_c   1.000
_cell.angle_alpha   90.00
_cell.angle_beta   90.00
_cell.angle_gamma   90.00
#
_symmetry.space_group_name_H-M   'P 1'
#
loop_
_entity.id
_entity.type
_entity.pdbx_description
1 polymer ?
#
loop_
_entity_poly.entity_id
_entity_poly.type
_entity_poly.pdbx_seq_one_letter_code
_entity_poly.pdbx_strand_id
1 'polypeptide(L)'
;MGFILFLRQTLVLIWIILLLANVVEGSQELYLLYDKAKYRLYLKRGEEVLMDFPAGHGLKSLLPKSKRGDFLTPEGIYKITEIRLSAQYYYFIELSYPNWNDLSWAYYRGEIDFARLKRAEGKTLGNAIGIHGGGSFKKEKGGLNYNWTQGCVALNNPDLERLIPFLRPGQRVYLVDSEKGLYEFLKKLAYPLKVKPLDFWEGALYFRIDEATYWYFYLKESAKGERILLWEEWHKGRLAQQLKSQGEGKFEVEKEERLKGVILQRIFAHMEPLEFIDLETWK
;
A
#
# COMPACT_ATOMS: atom_id res chain seq x y z
N MET A 1 -44.87 15.06 36.89
CA MET A 1 -44.92 14.43 35.55
C MET A 1 -43.78 14.87 34.62
N GLY A 2 -43.36 16.14 34.62
CA GLY A 2 -42.31 16.65 33.71
C GLY A 2 -40.89 16.09 33.91
N PHE A 3 -40.48 15.73 35.14
CA PHE A 3 -39.12 15.25 35.41
C PHE A 3 -38.84 13.85 34.84
N ILE A 4 -39.84 12.96 34.82
CA ILE A 4 -39.73 11.60 34.28
C ILE A 4 -39.68 11.63 32.74
N LEU A 5 -40.41 12.56 32.11
CA LEU A 5 -40.35 12.77 30.65
C LEU A 5 -39.00 13.33 30.21
N PHE A 6 -38.42 14.27 30.98
CA PHE A 6 -37.09 14.81 30.71
C PHE A 6 -35.98 13.74 30.84
N LEU A 7 -36.03 12.91 31.89
CA LEU A 7 -35.08 11.80 32.08
C LEU A 7 -35.17 10.75 30.96
N ARG A 8 -36.38 10.48 30.44
CA ARG A 8 -36.59 9.57 29.30
C ARG A 8 -36.01 10.14 28.00
N GLN A 9 -36.17 11.44 27.76
CA GLN A 9 -35.64 12.11 26.56
C GLN A 9 -34.11 12.16 26.55
N THR A 10 -33.47 12.44 27.70
CA THR A 10 -32.01 12.45 27.81
C THR A 10 -31.41 11.06 27.66
N LEU A 11 -32.05 10.02 28.21
CA LEU A 11 -31.62 8.63 28.00
C LEU A 11 -31.71 8.23 26.52
N VAL A 12 -32.78 8.59 25.81
CA VAL A 12 -32.92 8.31 24.36
C VAL A 12 -31.83 9.02 23.54
N LEU A 13 -31.50 10.27 23.88
CA LEU A 13 -30.41 11.01 23.22
C LEU A 13 -29.03 10.37 23.47
N ILE A 14 -28.75 9.93 24.70
CA ILE A 14 -27.52 9.20 25.02
C ILE A 14 -27.47 7.88 24.24
N TRP A 15 -28.59 7.14 24.16
CA TRP A 15 -28.67 5.91 23.36
C TRP A 15 -28.46 6.18 21.87
N ILE A 16 -29.01 7.26 21.30
CA ILE A 16 -28.79 7.65 19.89
C ILE A 16 -27.34 8.07 19.66
N ILE A 17 -26.73 8.82 20.58
CA ILE A 17 -25.31 9.21 20.49
C ILE A 17 -24.40 7.98 20.58
N LEU A 18 -24.70 7.02 21.47
CA LEU A 18 -23.98 5.75 21.56
C LEU A 18 -24.20 4.88 20.31
N LEU A 19 -25.40 4.87 19.73
CA LEU A 19 -25.68 4.17 18.46
C LEU A 19 -24.89 4.80 17.31
N LEU A 20 -24.86 6.13 17.22
CA LEU A 20 -24.13 6.86 16.19
C LEU A 20 -22.62 6.73 16.35
N ALA A 21 -22.10 6.69 17.59
CA ALA A 21 -20.69 6.42 17.86
C ALA A 21 -20.28 5.05 17.30
N ASN A 22 -21.06 3.99 17.57
CA ASN A 22 -20.79 2.65 17.04
C ASN A 22 -20.89 2.56 15.50
N VAL A 23 -21.72 3.38 14.86
CA VAL A 23 -21.82 3.44 13.39
C VAL A 23 -20.60 4.14 12.78
N VAL A 24 -20.10 5.21 13.41
CA VAL A 24 -18.91 5.95 12.97
C VAL A 24 -17.62 5.16 13.22
N GLU A 25 -17.58 4.34 14.26
CA GLU A 25 -16.41 3.55 14.67
C GLU A 25 -16.21 2.26 13.83
N GLY A 26 -17.19 1.90 12.99
CA GLY A 26 -17.28 0.58 12.35
C GLY A 26 -17.24 0.51 10.81
N SER A 27 -17.38 1.59 10.06
CA SER A 27 -17.34 1.48 8.59
C SER A 27 -15.91 1.55 8.06
N GLN A 28 -15.28 0.38 7.86
CA GLN A 28 -13.97 0.35 7.19
C GLN A 28 -14.09 0.93 5.77
N GLU A 29 -13.16 1.80 5.40
CA GLU A 29 -13.18 2.45 4.09
C GLU A 29 -12.95 1.43 2.96
N LEU A 30 -13.59 1.68 1.82
CA LEU A 30 -13.28 0.95 0.59
C LEU A 30 -11.84 1.24 0.16
N TYR A 31 -11.13 0.22 -0.30
CA TYR A 31 -9.79 0.36 -0.86
C TYR A 31 -9.59 -0.61 -2.04
N LEU A 32 -8.59 -0.31 -2.86
CA LEU A 32 -8.16 -1.21 -3.94
C LEU A 32 -6.91 -1.97 -3.55
N LEU A 33 -6.86 -3.26 -3.90
CA LEU A 33 -5.66 -4.09 -3.79
C LEU A 33 -5.37 -4.72 -5.14
N TYR A 34 -4.22 -4.42 -5.73
CA TYR A 34 -3.72 -5.12 -6.90
C TYR A 34 -2.57 -6.05 -6.49
N ASP A 35 -2.70 -7.34 -6.79
CA ASP A 35 -1.63 -8.31 -6.58
C ASP A 35 -1.05 -8.73 -7.94
N LYS A 36 0.16 -8.24 -8.22
CA LYS A 36 0.89 -8.49 -9.46
C LYS A 36 1.05 -9.98 -9.75
N ALA A 37 1.39 -10.77 -8.73
CA ALA A 37 1.62 -12.21 -8.88
C ALA A 37 0.36 -12.96 -9.32
N LYS A 38 -0.82 -12.44 -8.94
CA LYS A 38 -2.12 -13.04 -9.25
C LYS A 38 -2.78 -12.46 -10.49
N TYR A 39 -2.32 -11.31 -10.99
CA TYR A 39 -2.99 -10.55 -12.05
C TYR A 39 -4.44 -10.19 -11.69
N ARG A 40 -4.68 -9.81 -10.43
CA ARG A 40 -6.02 -9.47 -9.94
C ARG A 40 -6.05 -8.13 -9.22
N LEU A 41 -7.07 -7.35 -9.56
CA LEU A 41 -7.47 -6.16 -8.81
C LEU A 41 -8.70 -6.51 -7.98
N TYR A 42 -8.69 -6.11 -6.71
CA TYR A 42 -9.78 -6.31 -5.77
C TYR A 42 -10.30 -4.97 -5.28
N LEU A 43 -11.62 -4.81 -5.22
CA LEU A 43 -12.27 -3.80 -4.39
C LEU A 43 -12.60 -4.45 -3.05
N LYS A 44 -12.07 -3.89 -1.96
CA LYS A 44 -12.18 -4.49 -0.63
C LYS A 44 -12.76 -3.51 0.39
N ARG A 45 -13.39 -4.08 1.41
CA ARG A 45 -13.79 -3.40 2.65
C ARG A 45 -13.32 -4.24 3.81
N GLY A 46 -12.25 -3.82 4.44
CA GLY A 46 -11.58 -4.71 5.39
C GLY A 46 -11.06 -5.98 4.77
N GLU A 47 -11.33 -7.10 5.43
CA GLU A 47 -10.96 -8.41 4.92
C GLU A 47 -11.86 -8.86 3.75
N GLU A 48 -13.08 -8.32 3.64
CA GLU A 48 -14.09 -8.66 2.64
C GLU A 48 -13.67 -8.23 1.23
N VAL A 49 -13.80 -9.14 0.26
CA VAL A 49 -13.65 -8.86 -1.17
C VAL A 49 -15.03 -8.59 -1.76
N LEU A 50 -15.30 -7.36 -2.16
CA LEU A 50 -16.57 -6.95 -2.75
C LEU A 50 -16.60 -7.19 -4.25
N MET A 51 -15.47 -6.92 -4.91
CA MET A 51 -15.28 -7.18 -6.33
C MET A 51 -13.86 -7.62 -6.60
N ASP A 52 -13.73 -8.32 -7.71
CA ASP A 52 -12.55 -9.07 -8.11
C ASP A 52 -12.52 -9.02 -9.64
N PHE A 53 -11.36 -8.67 -10.19
CA PHE A 53 -11.21 -8.44 -11.63
C PHE A 53 -9.87 -8.99 -12.11
N PRO A 54 -9.81 -9.66 -13.28
CA PRO A 54 -8.54 -9.87 -13.96
C PRO A 54 -7.95 -8.51 -14.36
N ALA A 55 -6.66 -8.34 -14.17
CA ALA A 55 -5.99 -7.08 -14.48
C ALA A 55 -4.53 -7.29 -14.89
N GLY A 56 -4.13 -6.61 -15.95
CA GLY A 56 -2.77 -6.60 -16.47
C GLY A 56 -1.92 -5.50 -15.87
N HIS A 57 -0.61 -5.60 -16.01
CA HIS A 57 0.34 -4.59 -15.54
C HIS A 57 1.51 -4.43 -16.52
N GLY A 58 2.56 -3.74 -16.08
CA GLY A 58 3.81 -3.61 -16.83
C GLY A 58 4.56 -4.94 -16.98
N LEU A 59 5.84 -4.86 -17.37
CA LEU A 59 6.68 -6.04 -17.54
C LEU A 59 6.73 -6.89 -16.26
N LYS A 60 6.67 -8.22 -16.42
CA LYS A 60 6.84 -9.15 -15.30
C LYS A 60 8.26 -9.06 -14.79
N SER A 61 8.42 -8.61 -13.54
CA SER A 61 9.73 -8.52 -12.88
C SER A 61 9.59 -8.54 -11.37
N LEU A 62 10.52 -9.24 -10.71
CA LEU A 62 10.73 -9.14 -9.27
C LEU A 62 11.46 -7.85 -8.88
N LEU A 63 12.06 -7.13 -9.84
CA LEU A 63 12.60 -5.80 -9.57
C LEU A 63 11.46 -4.79 -9.46
N PRO A 64 11.54 -3.84 -8.52
CA PRO A 64 10.54 -2.79 -8.42
C PRO A 64 10.74 -1.71 -9.48
N LYS A 65 9.68 -0.95 -9.76
CA LYS A 65 9.79 0.31 -10.51
C LYS A 65 10.79 1.25 -9.81
N SER A 66 11.74 1.78 -10.57
CA SER A 66 12.76 2.71 -10.06
C SER A 66 13.10 3.84 -11.01
N LYS A 67 12.63 3.82 -12.27
CA LYS A 67 12.91 4.91 -13.21
C LYS A 67 11.84 5.07 -14.28
N ARG A 68 11.83 6.24 -14.90
CA ARG A 68 11.03 6.48 -16.10
C ARG A 68 11.47 5.53 -17.22
N GLY A 69 10.52 4.89 -17.88
CA GLY A 69 10.78 4.00 -19.02
C GLY A 69 11.30 2.61 -18.67
N ASP A 70 11.25 2.19 -17.40
CA ASP A 70 11.50 0.79 -17.03
C ASP A 70 10.32 -0.16 -17.35
N PHE A 71 9.16 0.41 -17.71
CA PHE A 71 7.91 -0.32 -18.00
C PHE A 71 7.43 -1.21 -16.86
N LEU A 72 7.88 -0.96 -15.63
CA LEU A 72 7.46 -1.70 -14.43
C LEU A 72 6.29 -1.01 -13.75
N THR A 73 5.39 -1.80 -13.18
CA THR A 73 4.34 -1.29 -12.28
C THR A 73 4.91 -1.17 -10.87
N PRO A 74 4.74 0.00 -10.20
CA PRO A 74 5.28 0.20 -8.87
C PRO A 74 4.54 -0.65 -7.83
N GLU A 75 5.18 -0.82 -6.69
CA GLU A 75 4.64 -1.49 -5.52
C GLU A 75 4.69 -0.52 -4.34
N GLY A 76 3.62 -0.48 -3.56
CA GLY A 76 3.50 0.42 -2.42
C GLY A 76 2.06 0.80 -2.14
N ILE A 77 1.92 1.83 -1.30
CA ILE A 77 0.64 2.39 -0.90
C ILE A 77 0.49 3.73 -1.62
N TYR A 78 -0.57 3.83 -2.42
CA TYR A 78 -0.91 5.01 -3.19
C TYR A 78 -2.33 5.47 -2.87
N LYS A 79 -2.67 6.66 -3.33
CA LYS A 79 -4.04 7.19 -3.29
C LYS A 79 -4.50 7.52 -4.71
N ILE A 80 -5.79 7.38 -4.97
CA ILE A 80 -6.39 7.94 -6.19
C ILE A 80 -6.28 9.46 -6.12
N THR A 81 -5.69 10.09 -7.12
CA THR A 81 -5.56 11.56 -7.20
C THR A 81 -6.63 12.16 -8.11
N GLU A 82 -6.94 11.49 -9.21
CA GLU A 82 -7.90 11.94 -10.19
C GLU A 82 -8.60 10.73 -10.85
N ILE A 83 -9.85 10.91 -11.26
CA ILE A 83 -10.58 9.97 -12.10
C ILE A 83 -11.10 10.76 -13.29
N ARG A 84 -10.69 10.39 -14.51
CA ARG A 84 -11.06 11.11 -15.73
C ARG A 84 -11.40 10.17 -16.88
N LEU A 85 -12.30 10.61 -17.76
CA LEU A 85 -12.50 9.99 -19.07
C LEU A 85 -11.24 10.13 -19.91
N SER A 86 -10.95 9.14 -20.75
CA SER A 86 -9.79 9.14 -21.63
C SER A 86 -10.13 8.53 -22.98
N ALA A 87 -9.84 9.24 -24.06
CA ALA A 87 -10.01 8.70 -25.42
C ALA A 87 -9.12 7.46 -25.67
N GLN A 88 -7.92 7.43 -25.09
CA GLN A 88 -6.98 6.34 -25.26
C GLN A 88 -7.27 5.16 -24.32
N TYR A 89 -7.70 5.44 -23.09
CA TYR A 89 -7.79 4.43 -22.04
C TYR A 89 -9.20 4.14 -21.55
N TYR A 90 -10.22 4.72 -22.18
CA TYR A 90 -11.61 4.72 -21.74
C TYR A 90 -11.83 5.54 -20.45
N TYR A 91 -11.25 5.09 -19.34
CA TYR A 91 -11.06 5.87 -18.12
C TYR A 91 -9.62 5.75 -17.65
N PHE A 92 -9.14 6.81 -16.99
CA PHE A 92 -7.85 6.83 -16.33
C PHE A 92 -8.02 7.29 -14.88
N ILE A 93 -7.64 6.41 -13.95
CA ILE A 93 -7.65 6.64 -12.51
C ILE A 93 -6.19 6.85 -12.10
N GLU A 94 -5.81 8.10 -11.91
CA GLU A 94 -4.43 8.44 -11.59
C GLU A 94 -4.09 8.12 -10.14
N LEU A 95 -2.90 7.58 -9.90
CA LEU A 95 -2.38 7.26 -8.58
C LEU A 95 -1.32 8.27 -8.17
N SER A 96 -1.16 8.44 -6.85
CA SER A 96 -0.16 9.31 -6.23
C SER A 96 1.29 8.78 -6.33
N TYR A 97 1.69 8.26 -7.49
CA TYR A 97 3.06 7.82 -7.77
C TYR A 97 3.88 8.97 -8.38
N PRO A 98 5.15 9.15 -7.97
CA PRO A 98 5.84 8.46 -6.88
C PRO A 98 5.40 8.95 -5.50
N ASN A 99 5.41 8.06 -4.50
CA ASN A 99 5.15 8.41 -3.10
C ASN A 99 6.46 8.69 -2.32
N TRP A 100 6.35 9.01 -1.03
CA TRP A 100 7.52 9.26 -0.17
C TRP A 100 8.47 8.08 -0.05
N ASN A 101 7.96 6.86 -0.02
CA ASN A 101 8.81 5.67 0.01
C ASN A 101 9.61 5.54 -1.30
N ASP A 102 8.95 5.72 -2.45
CA ASP A 102 9.59 5.73 -3.77
C ASP A 102 10.73 6.77 -3.86
N LEU A 103 10.46 7.99 -3.38
CA LEU A 103 11.45 9.07 -3.34
C LEU A 103 12.61 8.76 -2.39
N SER A 104 12.34 8.20 -1.21
CA SER A 104 13.37 7.84 -0.24
C SER A 104 14.33 6.78 -0.80
N TRP A 105 13.80 5.83 -1.57
CA TRP A 105 14.59 4.81 -2.23
C TRP A 105 15.41 5.37 -3.40
N ALA A 106 14.87 6.35 -4.13
CA ALA A 106 15.63 7.09 -5.15
C ALA A 106 16.79 7.87 -4.53
N TYR A 107 16.53 8.54 -3.39
CA TYR A 107 17.54 9.26 -2.63
C TYR A 107 18.63 8.32 -2.10
N TYR A 108 18.23 7.19 -1.51
CA TYR A 108 19.14 6.14 -1.06
C TYR A 108 20.10 5.68 -2.16
N ARG A 109 19.59 5.48 -3.39
CA ARG A 109 20.39 5.07 -4.55
C ARG A 109 21.20 6.20 -5.20
N GLY A 110 21.10 7.43 -4.70
CA GLY A 110 21.77 8.60 -5.28
C GLY A 110 21.15 9.09 -6.59
N GLU A 111 19.92 8.70 -6.92
CA GLU A 111 19.22 9.09 -8.16
C GLU A 111 18.63 10.51 -8.08
N ILE A 112 18.35 10.98 -6.86
CA ILE A 112 17.93 12.34 -6.56
C ILE A 112 18.77 12.87 -5.40
N ASP A 113 18.97 14.19 -5.37
CA ASP A 113 19.62 14.87 -4.25
C ASP A 113 18.60 15.21 -3.13
N PHE A 114 19.12 15.68 -2.00
CA PHE A 114 18.30 16.05 -0.84
C PHE A 114 17.32 17.20 -1.16
N ALA A 115 17.70 18.14 -2.04
CA ALA A 115 16.85 19.26 -2.40
C ALA A 115 15.62 18.80 -3.20
N ARG A 116 15.79 17.85 -4.12
CA ARG A 116 14.70 17.20 -4.87
C ARG A 116 13.83 16.35 -3.97
N LEU A 117 14.42 15.59 -3.04
CA LEU A 117 13.67 14.83 -2.03
C LEU A 117 12.75 15.76 -1.22
N LYS A 118 13.30 16.88 -0.71
CA LYS A 118 12.54 17.85 0.10
C LYS A 118 11.37 18.50 -0.66
N ARG A 119 11.50 18.67 -1.98
CA ARG A 119 10.42 19.20 -2.84
C ARG A 119 9.47 18.11 -3.37
N ALA A 120 9.66 16.85 -2.97
CA ALA A 120 8.95 15.69 -3.50
C ALA A 120 9.06 15.57 -5.05
N GLU A 121 10.20 15.96 -5.61
CA GLU A 121 10.43 15.99 -7.05
C GLU A 121 11.09 14.70 -7.57
N GLY A 122 10.26 13.71 -7.89
CA GLY A 122 10.68 12.40 -8.39
C GLY A 122 10.68 12.24 -9.91
N LYS A 123 10.90 13.29 -10.72
CA LYS A 123 10.76 13.22 -12.19
C LYS A 123 11.56 12.08 -12.85
N THR A 124 12.69 11.69 -12.25
CA THR A 124 13.54 10.57 -12.69
C THR A 124 12.86 9.21 -12.54
N LEU A 125 11.95 9.06 -11.56
CA LEU A 125 11.14 7.87 -11.31
C LEU A 125 10.02 7.70 -12.35
N GLY A 126 9.62 8.80 -13.00
CA GLY A 126 8.46 8.87 -13.88
C GLY A 126 7.22 9.42 -13.16
N ASN A 127 6.09 9.35 -13.83
CA ASN A 127 4.80 9.90 -13.40
C ASN A 127 3.66 9.16 -14.12
N ALA A 128 2.42 9.63 -13.93
CA ALA A 128 1.24 9.17 -14.66
C ALA A 128 1.03 7.64 -14.59
N ILE A 129 1.24 7.06 -13.41
CA ILE A 129 0.84 5.69 -13.12
C ILE A 129 -0.61 5.70 -12.67
N GLY A 130 -1.42 4.83 -13.26
CA GLY A 130 -2.84 4.77 -13.01
C GLY A 130 -3.43 3.37 -13.14
N ILE A 131 -4.73 3.29 -12.88
CA ILE A 131 -5.60 2.17 -13.25
C ILE A 131 -6.43 2.62 -14.44
N HIS A 132 -6.51 1.82 -15.50
CA HIS A 132 -7.15 2.24 -16.73
C HIS A 132 -7.83 1.10 -17.49
N GLY A 133 -8.63 1.43 -18.52
CA GLY A 133 -9.34 0.46 -19.37
C GLY A 133 -8.48 -0.09 -20.51
N GLY A 134 -9.08 -0.58 -21.59
CA GLY A 134 -8.35 -1.03 -22.79
C GLY A 134 -7.88 -2.49 -22.75
N GLY A 135 -8.28 -3.26 -21.73
CA GLY A 135 -8.17 -4.71 -21.64
C GLY A 135 -7.18 -5.19 -20.59
N SER A 136 -7.58 -6.18 -19.79
CA SER A 136 -6.67 -6.80 -18.80
C SER A 136 -5.49 -7.55 -19.42
N PHE A 137 -5.56 -7.85 -20.72
CA PHE A 137 -4.48 -8.47 -21.48
C PHE A 137 -4.52 -8.01 -22.94
N LYS A 138 -3.43 -8.25 -23.66
CA LYS A 138 -3.38 -8.23 -25.14
C LYS A 138 -3.32 -9.65 -25.68
N LYS A 139 -3.93 -9.89 -26.84
CA LYS A 139 -3.78 -11.15 -27.57
C LYS A 139 -2.50 -11.06 -28.39
N GLU A 140 -1.56 -11.95 -28.13
CA GLU A 140 -0.28 -12.05 -28.83
C GLU A 140 -0.05 -13.49 -29.30
N LYS A 141 0.91 -13.71 -30.21
CA LYS A 141 1.12 -14.95 -30.98
C LYS A 141 1.19 -16.22 -30.10
N GLY A 142 0.04 -16.79 -29.75
CA GLY A 142 -0.09 -18.03 -28.98
C GLY A 142 -0.75 -17.89 -27.59
N GLY A 143 -1.17 -16.70 -27.14
CA GLY A 143 -1.80 -16.57 -25.82
C GLY A 143 -2.23 -15.16 -25.41
N LEU A 144 -2.58 -15.04 -24.12
CA LEU A 144 -2.95 -13.78 -23.48
C LEU A 144 -1.72 -13.21 -22.75
N ASN A 145 -1.30 -12.00 -23.13
CA ASN A 145 -0.23 -11.27 -22.46
C ASN A 145 -0.83 -10.26 -21.46
N TYR A 146 -0.66 -10.52 -20.17
CA TYR A 146 -1.08 -9.62 -19.09
C TYR A 146 -0.03 -8.56 -18.73
N ASN A 147 1.18 -8.64 -19.27
CA ASN A 147 2.32 -7.76 -18.99
C ASN A 147 2.60 -6.82 -20.17
N TRP A 148 1.63 -5.97 -20.51
CA TRP A 148 1.66 -5.19 -21.74
C TRP A 148 1.68 -3.67 -21.53
N THR A 149 1.39 -3.18 -20.31
CA THR A 149 1.33 -1.74 -20.05
C THR A 149 2.73 -1.14 -19.91
N GLN A 150 2.82 0.19 -19.83
CA GLN A 150 4.07 0.88 -19.52
C GLN A 150 4.28 1.13 -18.01
N GLY A 151 3.52 0.42 -17.16
CA GLY A 151 3.59 0.52 -15.69
C GLY A 151 2.24 0.76 -15.02
N CYS A 152 1.17 1.04 -15.77
CA CYS A 152 -0.19 1.13 -15.23
C CYS A 152 -0.82 -0.25 -14.96
N VAL A 153 -1.92 -0.28 -14.24
CA VAL A 153 -2.78 -1.47 -14.11
C VAL A 153 -3.94 -1.36 -15.10
N ALA A 154 -4.15 -2.37 -15.94
CA ALA A 154 -5.16 -2.37 -16.98
C ALA A 154 -6.30 -3.34 -16.69
N LEU A 155 -7.54 -2.88 -16.84
CA LEU A 155 -8.77 -3.65 -16.72
C LEU A 155 -9.51 -3.72 -18.06
N ASN A 156 -10.46 -4.65 -18.17
CA ASN A 156 -11.44 -4.59 -19.25
C ASN A 156 -12.41 -3.42 -19.00
N ASN A 157 -12.90 -2.78 -20.07
CA ASN A 157 -13.79 -1.64 -19.94
C ASN A 157 -15.06 -1.94 -19.11
N PRO A 158 -15.76 -3.08 -19.31
CA PRO A 158 -16.95 -3.39 -18.49
C PRO A 158 -16.63 -3.60 -17.01
N ASP A 159 -15.47 -4.16 -16.69
CA ASP A 159 -15.00 -4.33 -15.31
C ASP A 159 -14.73 -2.97 -14.67
N LEU A 160 -14.11 -2.06 -15.44
CA LEU A 160 -13.82 -0.70 -15.00
C LEU A 160 -15.11 0.12 -14.79
N GLU A 161 -16.12 -0.01 -15.64
CA GLU A 161 -17.43 0.63 -15.48
C GLU A 161 -18.11 0.21 -14.17
N ARG A 162 -18.03 -1.09 -13.84
CA ARG A 162 -18.57 -1.61 -12.58
C ARG A 162 -17.81 -1.08 -11.36
N LEU A 163 -16.52 -0.82 -11.50
CA LEU A 163 -15.67 -0.34 -10.42
C LEU A 163 -15.82 1.16 -10.13
N ILE A 164 -15.95 2.00 -11.17
CA ILE A 164 -15.96 3.47 -11.07
C ILE A 164 -16.92 4.04 -10.01
N PRO A 165 -18.18 3.56 -9.87
CA PRO A 165 -19.11 4.08 -8.87
C PRO A 165 -18.60 4.00 -7.42
N PHE A 166 -17.59 3.17 -7.14
CA PHE A 166 -17.01 2.97 -5.82
C PHE A 166 -15.72 3.76 -5.58
N LEU A 167 -15.21 4.46 -6.60
CA LEU A 167 -13.92 5.14 -6.54
C LEU A 167 -14.10 6.63 -6.26
N ARG A 168 -13.19 7.16 -5.44
CA ARG A 168 -13.10 8.59 -5.15
C ARG A 168 -11.64 9.01 -4.94
N PRO A 169 -11.26 10.25 -5.27
CA PRO A 169 -9.96 10.79 -4.87
C PRO A 169 -9.72 10.63 -3.35
N GLY A 170 -8.46 10.36 -2.99
CA GLY A 170 -8.04 10.07 -1.62
C GLY A 170 -8.11 8.59 -1.22
N GLN A 171 -8.88 7.77 -1.95
CA GLN A 171 -9.02 6.34 -1.65
C GLN A 171 -7.69 5.60 -1.80
N ARG A 172 -7.38 4.72 -0.83
CA ARG A 172 -6.14 3.93 -0.83
C ARG A 172 -6.13 2.86 -1.92
N VAL A 173 -4.97 2.72 -2.55
CA VAL A 173 -4.65 1.70 -3.55
C VAL A 173 -3.35 1.04 -3.14
N TYR A 174 -3.43 -0.25 -2.81
CA TYR A 174 -2.28 -1.08 -2.49
C TYR A 174 -1.86 -1.82 -3.76
N LEU A 175 -0.65 -1.55 -4.23
CA LEU A 175 -0.03 -2.31 -5.31
C LEU A 175 1.02 -3.22 -4.69
N VAL A 176 0.83 -4.53 -4.79
CA VAL A 176 1.72 -5.51 -4.14
C VAL A 176 2.16 -6.60 -5.11
N ASP A 177 3.20 -7.32 -4.71
CA ASP A 177 3.66 -8.52 -5.39
C ASP A 177 3.82 -9.65 -4.36
N SER A 178 2.80 -10.50 -4.26
CA SER A 178 2.76 -11.57 -3.25
C SER A 178 3.78 -12.69 -3.49
N GLU A 179 4.40 -12.77 -4.67
CA GLU A 179 5.48 -13.72 -5.00
C GLU A 179 6.78 -13.38 -4.26
N LYS A 180 6.97 -12.11 -3.87
CA LYS A 180 8.18 -11.65 -3.18
C LYS A 180 8.28 -12.20 -1.75
N GLY A 181 9.53 -12.38 -1.29
CA GLY A 181 9.84 -12.67 0.11
C GLY A 181 9.41 -11.55 1.05
N LEU A 182 9.28 -11.85 2.35
CA LEU A 182 8.67 -10.93 3.31
C LEU A 182 9.37 -9.56 3.34
N TYR A 183 10.70 -9.53 3.37
CA TYR A 183 11.47 -8.28 3.38
C TYR A 183 11.14 -7.37 2.19
N GLU A 184 11.20 -7.91 0.96
CA GLU A 184 10.95 -7.16 -0.27
C GLU A 184 9.50 -6.67 -0.36
N PHE A 185 8.56 -7.49 0.11
CA PHE A 185 7.16 -7.12 0.21
C PHE A 185 6.96 -5.94 1.19
N LEU A 186 7.51 -6.04 2.40
CA LEU A 186 7.33 -5.02 3.43
C LEU A 186 8.06 -3.71 3.11
N LYS A 187 9.24 -3.76 2.49
CA LYS A 187 10.01 -2.54 2.18
C LYS A 187 9.26 -1.58 1.26
N LYS A 188 8.28 -2.08 0.50
CA LYS A 188 7.43 -1.26 -0.39
C LYS A 188 6.26 -0.61 0.32
N LEU A 189 5.82 -1.18 1.43
CA LEU A 189 4.75 -0.64 2.28
C LEU A 189 5.28 0.24 3.40
N ALA A 190 6.55 0.06 3.77
CA ALA A 190 7.21 0.75 4.86
C ALA A 190 7.24 2.28 4.70
N TYR A 191 7.12 2.96 5.83
CA TYR A 191 7.44 4.37 5.96
C TYR A 191 8.95 4.51 6.18
N PRO A 192 9.63 5.32 5.36
CA PRO A 192 11.04 5.62 5.60
C PRO A 192 11.23 6.29 6.96
N LEU A 193 12.22 5.86 7.73
CA LEU A 193 12.59 6.48 9.00
C LEU A 193 13.86 7.30 8.85
N LYS A 194 14.88 6.71 8.22
CA LYS A 194 16.18 7.34 8.00
C LYS A 194 16.81 6.84 6.72
N VAL A 195 17.32 7.77 5.92
CA VAL A 195 18.05 7.43 4.71
C VAL A 195 19.36 8.17 4.71
N LYS A 196 20.46 7.42 4.52
CA LYS A 196 21.77 7.97 4.23
C LYS A 196 22.18 7.47 2.83
N PRO A 197 22.24 8.37 1.82
CA PRO A 197 22.52 7.97 0.45
C PRO A 197 23.77 7.11 0.33
N LEU A 198 23.66 6.02 -0.44
CA LEU A 198 24.75 5.09 -0.71
C LEU A 198 25.37 4.46 0.55
N ASP A 199 24.70 4.53 1.70
CA ASP A 199 25.12 3.92 2.96
C ASP A 199 24.03 2.98 3.50
N PHE A 200 22.87 3.52 3.89
CA PHE A 200 21.74 2.71 4.33
C PHE A 200 20.37 3.37 4.12
N TRP A 201 19.35 2.52 4.04
CA TRP A 201 17.94 2.90 4.13
C TRP A 201 17.32 2.19 5.34
N GLU A 202 16.55 2.91 6.15
CA GLU A 202 15.79 2.39 7.27
C GLU A 202 14.33 2.78 7.13
N GLY A 203 13.43 1.86 7.48
CA GLY A 203 12.00 2.10 7.46
C GLY A 203 11.25 1.22 8.44
N ALA A 204 10.00 1.57 8.68
CA ALA A 204 9.13 0.84 9.58
C ALA A 204 7.68 0.85 9.13
N LEU A 205 6.92 -0.10 9.67
CA LEU A 205 5.49 -0.19 9.46
C LEU A 205 4.80 -0.84 10.64
N TYR A 206 3.54 -0.46 10.81
CA TYR A 206 2.71 -0.84 11.94
C TYR A 206 1.40 -1.41 11.41
N PHE A 207 0.98 -2.56 11.95
CA PHE A 207 -0.31 -3.16 11.65
C PHE A 207 -1.10 -3.39 12.93
N ARG A 208 -2.38 -2.98 12.91
CA ARG A 208 -3.34 -3.36 13.94
C ARG A 208 -3.94 -4.73 13.61
N ILE A 209 -3.51 -5.75 14.35
CA ILE A 209 -3.94 -7.15 14.14
C ILE A 209 -5.30 -7.41 14.78
N ASP A 210 -5.56 -6.83 15.93
CA ASP A 210 -6.88 -6.80 16.57
C ASP A 210 -6.94 -5.59 17.54
N GLU A 211 -7.95 -5.52 18.40
CA GLU A 211 -8.10 -4.43 19.37
C GLU A 211 -6.95 -4.32 20.37
N ALA A 212 -6.31 -5.44 20.69
CA ALA A 212 -5.25 -5.54 21.69
C ALA A 212 -3.87 -5.80 21.08
N THR A 213 -3.79 -6.31 19.86
CA THR A 213 -2.55 -6.81 19.25
C THR A 213 -2.08 -5.93 18.09
N TYR A 214 -0.81 -5.54 18.14
CA TYR A 214 -0.13 -4.74 17.13
C TYR A 214 1.14 -5.44 16.68
N TRP A 215 1.41 -5.37 15.39
CA TRP A 215 2.70 -5.77 14.84
C TRP A 215 3.49 -4.54 14.42
N TYR A 216 4.75 -4.53 14.81
CA TYR A 216 5.73 -3.56 14.37
C TYR A 216 6.81 -4.27 13.55
N PHE A 217 7.20 -3.65 12.46
CA PHE A 217 8.30 -4.10 11.64
C PHE A 217 9.30 -2.97 11.48
N TYR A 218 10.58 -3.27 11.66
CA TYR A 218 11.69 -2.41 11.32
C TYR A 218 12.55 -3.09 10.25
N LEU A 219 12.93 -2.31 9.24
CA LEU A 219 13.71 -2.74 8.10
C LEU A 219 14.95 -1.86 7.98
N LYS A 220 16.07 -2.48 7.65
CA LYS A 220 17.30 -1.79 7.27
C LYS A 220 17.97 -2.50 6.11
N GLU A 221 18.35 -1.74 5.07
CA GLU A 221 19.16 -2.20 3.95
C GLU A 221 20.45 -1.37 3.88
N SER A 222 21.61 -2.01 3.91
CA SER A 222 22.90 -1.35 3.68
C SER A 222 23.26 -1.31 2.19
N ALA A 223 24.16 -0.42 1.80
CA ALA A 223 24.63 -0.30 0.42
C ALA A 223 25.37 -1.55 -0.08
N LYS A 224 25.82 -2.41 0.85
CA LYS A 224 26.41 -3.73 0.55
C LYS A 224 25.34 -4.81 0.33
N GLY A 225 24.06 -4.48 0.48
CA GLY A 225 22.93 -5.40 0.36
C GLY A 225 22.60 -6.17 1.65
N GLU A 226 23.26 -5.85 2.77
CA GLU A 226 22.93 -6.49 4.05
C GLU A 226 21.58 -6.01 4.53
N ARG A 227 20.75 -6.94 5.02
CA ARG A 227 19.37 -6.66 5.39
C ARG A 227 19.07 -7.11 6.79
N ILE A 228 18.36 -6.26 7.52
CA ILE A 228 17.82 -6.55 8.85
C ILE A 228 16.32 -6.37 8.79
N LEU A 229 15.59 -7.42 9.16
CA LEU A 229 14.18 -7.40 9.47
C LEU A 229 14.02 -7.67 10.96
N LEU A 230 13.38 -6.75 11.66
CA LEU A 230 12.91 -6.94 13.02
C LEU A 230 11.39 -6.99 12.96
N TRP A 231 10.80 -7.98 13.61
CA TRP A 231 9.38 -8.08 13.84
C TRP A 231 9.11 -8.12 15.33
N GLU A 232 8.16 -7.32 15.78
CA GLU A 232 7.68 -7.28 17.15
C GLU A 232 6.16 -7.45 17.17
N GLU A 233 5.69 -8.26 18.12
CA GLU A 233 4.29 -8.38 18.48
C GLU A 233 4.08 -7.73 19.84
N TRP A 234 3.13 -6.82 19.90
CA TRP A 234 2.74 -6.08 21.09
C TRP A 234 1.31 -6.44 21.44
N HIS A 235 1.05 -6.81 22.69
CA HIS A 235 -0.29 -7.11 23.19
C HIS A 235 -0.62 -6.21 24.38
N LYS A 236 -1.71 -5.44 24.29
CA LYS A 236 -2.14 -4.45 25.30
C LYS A 236 -1.01 -3.51 25.74
N GLY A 237 -0.21 -3.06 24.77
CA GLY A 237 0.93 -2.15 24.99
C GLY A 237 2.17 -2.78 25.60
N ARG A 238 2.23 -4.12 25.74
CA ARG A 238 3.42 -4.84 26.20
C ARG A 238 4.02 -5.67 25.09
N LEU A 239 5.35 -5.66 24.96
CA LEU A 239 6.06 -6.50 24.01
C LEU A 239 5.83 -7.98 24.38
N ALA A 240 5.16 -8.71 23.48
CA ALA A 240 4.83 -10.12 23.64
C ALA A 240 5.88 -11.02 22.96
N GLN A 241 6.33 -10.65 21.76
CA GLN A 241 7.35 -11.38 21.02
C GLN A 241 8.22 -10.42 20.21
N GLN A 242 9.50 -10.75 20.05
CA GLN A 242 10.42 -10.06 19.15
C GLN A 242 11.28 -11.08 18.41
N LEU A 243 11.48 -10.87 17.12
CA LEU A 243 12.32 -11.71 16.28
C LEU A 243 13.13 -10.84 15.31
N LYS A 244 14.43 -11.12 15.20
CA LYS A 244 15.35 -10.43 14.29
C LYS A 244 15.92 -11.41 13.28
N SER A 245 15.88 -11.07 12.00
CA SER A 245 16.41 -11.89 10.91
C SER A 245 17.93 -12.02 10.98
N GLN A 246 18.47 -13.09 10.42
CA GLN A 246 19.91 -13.28 10.25
C GLN A 246 20.33 -12.95 8.81
N GLY A 247 21.38 -12.12 8.64
CA GLY A 247 22.18 -11.92 7.41
C GLY A 247 21.51 -11.31 6.15
N GLU A 248 20.24 -11.60 5.88
CA GLU A 248 19.56 -11.29 4.61
C GLU A 248 18.14 -10.75 4.76
N GLY A 249 17.75 -10.35 5.97
CA GLY A 249 16.39 -9.87 6.22
C GLY A 249 15.33 -10.97 6.20
N LYS A 250 15.74 -12.26 6.32
CA LYS A 250 14.85 -13.42 6.23
C LYS A 250 14.55 -14.06 7.58
N PHE A 251 13.34 -14.57 7.72
CA PHE A 251 12.96 -15.52 8.76
C PHE A 251 12.86 -16.94 8.18
N GLU A 252 12.51 -17.92 9.02
CA GLU A 252 12.11 -19.26 8.54
C GLU A 252 10.92 -19.16 7.58
N VAL A 253 10.91 -20.00 6.54
CA VAL A 253 9.94 -19.92 5.42
C VAL A 253 8.50 -19.93 5.91
N GLU A 254 8.14 -20.86 6.80
CA GLU A 254 6.78 -20.96 7.35
C GLU A 254 6.37 -19.69 8.10
N LYS A 255 7.32 -19.07 8.82
CA LYS A 255 7.08 -17.80 9.52
C LYS A 255 6.86 -16.65 8.54
N GLU A 256 7.66 -16.55 7.49
CA GLU A 256 7.48 -15.54 6.45
C GLU A 256 6.13 -15.67 5.75
N GLU A 257 5.74 -16.88 5.37
CA GLU A 257 4.46 -17.16 4.74
C GLU A 257 3.29 -16.78 5.65
N ARG A 258 3.35 -17.17 6.93
CA ARG A 258 2.34 -16.79 7.93
C ARG A 258 2.22 -15.27 8.07
N LEU A 259 3.34 -14.57 8.27
CA LEU A 259 3.35 -13.11 8.46
C LEU A 259 2.81 -12.40 7.21
N LYS A 260 3.31 -12.78 6.02
CA LYS A 260 2.86 -12.22 4.73
C LYS A 260 1.38 -12.48 4.49
N GLY A 261 0.88 -13.67 4.82
CA GLY A 261 -0.53 -14.04 4.70
C GLY A 261 -1.44 -13.14 5.53
N VAL A 262 -1.12 -12.95 6.82
CA VAL A 262 -1.88 -12.05 7.71
C VAL A 262 -1.84 -10.61 7.20
N ILE A 263 -0.66 -10.14 6.77
CA ILE A 263 -0.51 -8.76 6.25
C ILE A 263 -1.32 -8.57 4.97
N LEU A 264 -1.32 -9.52 4.03
CA LEU A 264 -2.12 -9.44 2.82
C LEU A 264 -3.63 -9.42 3.11
N GLN A 265 -4.09 -10.23 4.07
CA GLN A 265 -5.48 -10.25 4.49
C GLN A 265 -5.90 -8.93 5.14
N ARG A 266 -5.02 -8.34 5.95
CA ARG A 266 -5.28 -7.14 6.77
C ARG A 266 -4.51 -5.90 6.34
N ILE A 267 -4.17 -5.79 5.06
CA ILE A 267 -3.31 -4.70 4.56
C ILE A 267 -3.92 -3.31 4.80
N PHE A 268 -5.25 -3.22 4.88
CA PHE A 268 -5.99 -2.02 5.22
C PHE A 268 -5.73 -1.53 6.65
N ALA A 269 -5.35 -2.43 7.56
CA ALA A 269 -5.02 -2.13 8.96
C ALA A 269 -3.60 -1.58 9.13
N HIS A 270 -2.91 -1.29 8.02
CA HIS A 270 -1.67 -0.53 8.00
C HIS A 270 -1.89 0.88 8.55
N MET A 271 -1.11 1.24 9.56
CA MET A 271 -1.20 2.51 10.25
C MET A 271 -0.15 3.49 9.73
N GLU A 272 -0.56 4.74 9.48
CA GLU A 272 0.39 5.82 9.24
C GLU A 272 1.20 6.09 10.52
N PRO A 273 2.49 6.46 10.41
CA PRO A 273 3.33 6.72 11.57
C PRO A 273 2.80 7.93 12.35
N LEU A 274 2.89 7.88 13.68
CA LEU A 274 2.37 8.91 14.58
C LEU A 274 3.13 10.24 14.50
N GLU A 275 4.39 10.20 14.07
CA GLU A 275 5.27 11.37 14.00
C GLU A 275 5.68 11.67 12.55
N PHE A 276 5.77 12.97 12.26
CA PHE A 276 6.28 13.44 10.99
C PHE A 276 7.80 13.20 10.91
N ILE A 277 8.27 12.68 9.78
CA ILE A 277 9.68 12.43 9.54
C ILE A 277 10.41 13.77 9.46
N ASP A 278 11.35 14.02 10.38
CA ASP A 278 12.28 15.13 10.25
C ASP A 278 13.35 14.80 9.19
N LEU A 279 13.08 15.22 7.95
CA LEU A 279 13.98 15.03 6.81
C LEU A 279 15.36 15.65 7.04
N GLU A 280 15.51 16.63 7.92
CA GLU A 280 16.82 17.24 8.18
C GLU A 280 17.81 16.23 8.78
N THR A 281 17.31 15.18 9.44
CA THR A 281 18.13 14.07 9.94
C THR A 281 18.69 13.14 8.85
N TRP A 282 18.31 13.36 7.58
CA TRP A 282 18.74 12.57 6.42
C TRP A 282 19.81 13.26 5.56
N LYS A 283 20.19 14.50 5.90
CA LYS A 283 21.34 15.18 5.27
C LYS A 283 22.64 14.39 5.42
#